data_AF-A0A9D9W087-F1
#
_entry.id   AF-A0A9D9W087-F1
#
_cell.length_a   1.000
_cell.length_b   1.000
_cell.length_c   1.000
_cell.angle_alpha   90.00
_cell.angle_beta   90.00
_cell.angle_gamma   90.00
#
_symmetry.space_group_name_H-M   'P 1'
#
loop_
_entity.id
_entity.type
_entity.pdbx_description
1 polymer ?
#
loop_
_entity_poly.entity_id
_entity_poly.type
_entity_poly.pdbx_seq_one_letter_code
_entity_poly.pdbx_strand_id
1 'polypeptide(L)'
;MQFSAAEIAQIINGKLEGNTNSTVASFGKIEEANEGQLSFLANPKYEDFLYTTKASVVIINNSLHLKQPVAATLIRVPDAYSAFALLLDKAQQMKTSQLSGIQDPVFMHPTAKIGENVYLGAFVFIGENAIVGNNVKIFPGCFIGNNVSIDVNSIIHAGVKIYHDTIIGKNVSIHAGTVIGSDGFGYAPQADGNLKKVPQIGNVIIEDHVEIGANTTIDRATIGSTYIRTGVKLDNLLQIAHNVEIGSNSVIAAQTGISGSTKIGKNVMIGGQAGIVGHIQIADGSKINAQSGVSKSLKEPNSAVTGSPAFDYTSALRCQAVFRNLPEIEKRLIELEELVKKLSGKENTSS
;
A
#
# COMPACT_ATOMS: atom_id res chain seq x y z
N MET A 1 6.27 -0.31 29.57
CA MET A 1 6.06 1.10 29.91
C MET A 1 4.59 1.29 30.24
N GLN A 2 4.27 2.11 31.24
CA GLN A 2 2.91 2.39 31.68
C GLN A 2 2.68 3.90 31.49
N PHE A 3 1.52 4.27 30.96
CA PHE A 3 1.14 5.66 30.69
C PHE A 3 -0.12 6.00 31.49
N SER A 4 -0.17 7.20 32.04
CA SER A 4 -1.39 7.76 32.64
C SER A 4 -2.35 8.25 31.57
N ALA A 5 -3.64 8.28 31.90
CA ALA A 5 -4.67 8.86 31.03
C ALA A 5 -4.35 10.32 30.70
N ALA A 6 -3.77 11.07 31.64
CA ALA A 6 -3.37 12.46 31.46
C ALA A 6 -2.26 12.63 30.41
N GLU A 7 -1.21 11.81 30.47
CA GLU A 7 -0.13 11.81 29.46
C GLU A 7 -0.69 11.45 28.09
N ILE A 8 -1.55 10.44 28.01
CA ILE A 8 -2.19 10.03 26.76
C ILE A 8 -3.03 11.17 26.18
N ALA A 9 -3.84 11.83 27.02
CA ALA A 9 -4.65 12.96 26.60
C ALA A 9 -3.80 14.12 26.09
N GLN A 10 -2.65 14.42 26.72
CA GLN A 10 -1.71 15.42 26.19
C GLN A 10 -1.11 15.00 24.85
N ILE A 11 -0.75 13.72 24.70
CA ILE A 11 -0.16 13.17 23.47
C ILE A 11 -1.09 13.30 22.26
N ILE A 12 -2.40 13.17 22.47
CA ILE A 12 -3.44 13.22 21.41
C ILE A 12 -4.30 14.49 21.43
N ASN A 13 -3.94 15.48 22.26
CA ASN A 13 -4.73 16.69 22.49
C ASN A 13 -6.22 16.41 22.81
N GLY A 14 -6.46 15.38 23.62
CA GLY A 14 -7.80 14.95 24.03
C GLY A 14 -8.27 15.58 25.33
N LYS A 15 -9.59 15.68 25.51
CA LYS A 15 -10.23 16.10 26.76
C LYS A 15 -10.53 14.88 27.63
N LEU A 16 -10.02 14.91 28.85
CA LEU A 16 -10.14 13.79 29.79
C LEU A 16 -11.43 13.92 30.62
N GLU A 17 -12.13 12.80 30.80
CA GLU A 17 -13.37 12.67 31.58
C GLU A 17 -13.28 11.41 32.46
N GLY A 18 -13.46 11.56 33.77
CA GLY A 18 -13.30 10.47 34.75
C GLY A 18 -12.00 10.58 35.55
N ASN A 19 -11.38 9.44 35.86
CA ASN A 19 -10.20 9.37 36.73
C ASN A 19 -8.90 9.66 35.95
N THR A 20 -8.34 10.85 36.14
CA THR A 20 -7.09 11.33 35.49
C THR A 20 -5.87 10.46 35.81
N ASN A 21 -5.88 9.76 36.93
CA ASN A 21 -4.75 8.94 37.41
C ASN A 21 -4.85 7.49 36.94
N SER A 22 -5.87 7.13 36.15
CA SER A 22 -5.96 5.82 35.52
C SER A 22 -4.72 5.59 34.66
N THR A 23 -4.15 4.40 34.75
CA THR A 23 -2.94 4.04 34.02
C THR A 23 -3.20 2.85 33.11
N VAL A 24 -2.46 2.80 32.02
CA VAL A 24 -2.53 1.72 31.02
C VAL A 24 -1.13 1.27 30.64
N ALA A 25 -0.97 -0.03 30.44
CA ALA A 25 0.29 -0.65 30.06
C ALA A 25 0.22 -1.35 28.69
N SER A 26 -0.99 -1.57 28.15
CA SER A 26 -1.18 -2.22 26.85
C SER A 26 -2.47 -1.73 26.16
N PHE A 27 -2.71 -2.21 24.95
CA PHE A 27 -3.90 -1.92 24.16
C PHE A 27 -4.82 -3.14 24.10
N GLY A 28 -6.13 -2.93 24.03
CA GLY A 28 -7.13 -4.00 23.92
C GLY A 28 -8.29 -3.61 23.00
N LYS A 29 -8.88 -4.61 22.34
CA LYS A 29 -10.14 -4.45 21.60
C LYS A 29 -11.27 -4.14 22.59
N ILE A 30 -12.22 -3.27 22.23
CA ILE A 30 -13.22 -2.77 23.19
C ILE A 30 -14.07 -3.91 23.79
N GLU A 31 -14.28 -4.97 23.03
CA GLU A 31 -15.04 -6.18 23.40
C GLU A 31 -14.34 -7.05 24.44
N GLU A 32 -13.00 -7.02 24.47
CA GLU A 32 -12.16 -7.96 25.24
C GLU A 32 -11.22 -7.27 26.23
N ALA A 33 -11.12 -5.94 26.18
CA ALA A 33 -10.16 -5.16 26.95
C ALA A 33 -10.41 -5.29 28.46
N ASN A 34 -9.31 -5.50 29.18
CA ASN A 34 -9.26 -5.65 30.63
C ASN A 34 -8.66 -4.42 31.31
N GLU A 35 -8.66 -4.44 32.64
CA GLU A 35 -8.05 -3.40 33.45
C GLU A 35 -6.56 -3.23 33.11
N GLY A 36 -6.08 -1.99 33.08
CA GLY A 36 -4.74 -1.64 32.63
C GLY A 36 -4.58 -1.58 31.10
N GLN A 37 -5.65 -1.75 30.32
CA GLN A 37 -5.62 -1.62 28.86
C GLN A 37 -6.32 -0.35 28.37
N LEU A 38 -5.79 0.23 27.30
CA LEU A 38 -6.44 1.28 26.53
C LEU A 38 -7.19 0.68 25.34
N SER A 39 -8.42 1.16 25.10
CA SER A 39 -9.18 0.87 23.90
C SER A 39 -9.64 2.16 23.20
N PHE A 40 -10.29 2.03 22.06
CA PHE A 40 -10.91 3.16 21.36
C PHE A 40 -12.25 2.74 20.73
N LEU A 41 -13.13 3.72 20.52
CA LEU A 41 -14.38 3.57 19.82
C LEU A 41 -14.48 4.64 18.72
N ALA A 42 -14.31 4.20 17.47
CA ALA A 42 -14.54 5.04 16.29
C ALA A 42 -15.74 4.58 15.44
N ASN A 43 -16.04 3.27 15.42
CA ASN A 43 -17.14 2.71 14.65
C ASN A 43 -18.38 2.53 15.55
N PRO A 44 -19.52 3.21 15.25
CA PRO A 44 -20.74 3.13 16.06
C PRO A 44 -21.27 1.71 16.28
N LYS A 45 -20.96 0.75 15.39
CA LYS A 45 -21.38 -0.66 15.55
C LYS A 45 -20.86 -1.32 16.82
N TYR A 46 -19.81 -0.78 17.43
CA TYR A 46 -19.20 -1.33 18.64
C TYR A 46 -19.56 -0.52 19.90
N GLU A 47 -20.49 0.45 19.80
CA GLU A 47 -20.82 1.33 20.93
C GLU A 47 -21.36 0.55 22.13
N ASP A 48 -22.12 -0.52 21.93
CA ASP A 48 -22.66 -1.31 23.04
C ASP A 48 -21.57 -1.89 23.95
N PHE A 49 -20.39 -2.19 23.39
CA PHE A 49 -19.25 -2.67 24.16
C PHE A 49 -18.60 -1.59 25.03
N LEU A 50 -18.82 -0.30 24.76
CA LEU A 50 -18.32 0.80 25.60
C LEU A 50 -18.83 0.69 27.04
N TYR A 51 -20.05 0.20 27.21
CA TYR A 51 -20.70 0.12 28.52
C TYR A 51 -20.36 -1.18 29.27
N THR A 52 -19.86 -2.20 28.57
CA THR A 52 -19.51 -3.51 29.15
C THR A 52 -18.02 -3.78 29.24
N THR A 53 -17.19 -2.96 28.58
CA THR A 53 -15.74 -3.12 28.55
C THR A 53 -15.12 -2.97 29.94
N LYS A 54 -14.02 -3.70 30.19
CA LYS A 54 -13.21 -3.57 31.40
C LYS A 54 -11.94 -2.73 31.16
N ALA A 55 -11.82 -2.09 29.99
CA ALA A 55 -10.72 -1.16 29.70
C ALA A 55 -10.64 -0.05 30.76
N SER A 56 -9.42 0.31 31.18
CA SER A 56 -9.24 1.42 32.12
C SER A 56 -9.40 2.78 31.45
N VAL A 57 -9.03 2.88 30.16
CA VAL A 57 -9.13 4.10 29.37
C VAL A 57 -9.72 3.80 27.99
N VAL A 58 -10.67 4.61 27.53
CA VAL A 58 -11.24 4.51 26.18
C VAL A 58 -11.21 5.85 25.46
N ILE A 59 -10.66 5.86 24.24
CA ILE A 59 -10.66 7.03 23.36
C ILE A 59 -11.95 7.05 22.55
N ILE A 60 -12.67 8.17 22.56
CA ILE A 60 -13.96 8.31 21.86
C ILE A 60 -14.03 9.63 21.09
N ASN A 61 -14.93 9.70 20.11
CA ASN A 61 -15.21 10.95 19.40
C ASN A 61 -15.90 11.98 20.31
N ASN A 62 -15.57 13.26 20.13
CA ASN A 62 -16.23 14.38 20.81
C ASN A 62 -17.74 14.39 20.58
N SER A 63 -18.18 13.98 19.39
CA SER A 63 -19.58 13.92 18.95
C SER A 63 -20.38 12.77 19.56
N LEU A 64 -19.73 11.80 20.23
CA LEU A 64 -20.42 10.67 20.82
C LEU A 64 -21.15 11.09 22.11
N HIS A 65 -22.48 11.00 22.07
CA HIS A 65 -23.32 11.16 23.26
C HIS A 65 -23.48 9.82 23.97
N LEU A 66 -23.14 9.78 25.26
CA LEU A 66 -23.24 8.56 26.06
C LEU A 66 -24.71 8.26 26.38
N LYS A 67 -25.13 7.02 26.14
CA LYS A 67 -26.47 6.52 26.48
C LYS A 67 -26.56 6.07 27.94
N GLN A 68 -25.44 5.66 28.52
CA GLN A 68 -25.33 5.14 29.88
C GLN A 68 -24.01 5.61 30.51
N PRO A 69 -23.89 5.59 31.85
CA PRO A 69 -22.61 5.82 32.51
C PRO A 69 -21.55 4.81 32.03
N VAL A 70 -20.32 5.29 31.86
CA VAL A 70 -19.19 4.45 31.45
C VAL A 70 -18.22 4.34 32.63
N ALA A 71 -17.79 3.11 32.95
CA ALA A 71 -16.86 2.87 34.06
C ALA A 71 -15.42 3.28 33.73
N ALA A 72 -15.02 3.16 32.47
CA ALA A 72 -13.68 3.54 31.99
C ALA A 72 -13.47 5.05 32.03
N THR A 73 -12.21 5.48 32.17
CA THR A 73 -11.83 6.89 31.94
C THR A 73 -11.89 7.19 30.44
N LEU A 74 -12.54 8.28 30.07
CA LEU A 74 -12.73 8.64 28.67
C LEU A 74 -11.74 9.72 28.25
N ILE A 75 -11.22 9.60 27.03
CA ILE A 75 -10.48 10.68 26.37
C ILE A 75 -11.21 11.03 25.09
N ARG A 76 -11.80 12.23 25.06
CA ARG A 76 -12.57 12.73 23.93
C ARG A 76 -11.67 13.48 22.95
N VAL A 77 -11.76 13.12 21.68
CA VAL A 77 -10.98 13.70 20.59
C VAL A 77 -11.87 13.98 19.37
N PRO A 78 -11.46 14.85 18.43
CA PRO A 78 -12.22 15.06 17.21
C PRO A 78 -12.40 13.78 16.36
N ASP A 79 -11.36 12.94 16.28
CA ASP A 79 -11.38 11.67 15.56
C ASP A 79 -10.60 10.58 16.34
N ALA A 80 -11.32 9.61 16.88
CA ALA A 80 -10.79 8.57 17.74
C ALA A 80 -9.85 7.62 17.00
N TYR A 81 -10.11 7.34 15.72
CA TYR A 81 -9.29 6.44 14.93
C TYR A 81 -7.90 7.03 14.67
N SER A 82 -7.84 8.29 14.23
CA SER A 82 -6.61 9.02 13.97
C SER A 82 -5.81 9.24 15.26
N ALA A 83 -6.47 9.55 16.37
CA ALA A 83 -5.81 9.70 17.66
C ALA A 83 -5.21 8.38 18.17
N PHE A 84 -5.94 7.27 18.00
CA PHE A 84 -5.43 5.95 18.33
C PHE A 84 -4.24 5.55 17.44
N ALA A 85 -4.32 5.82 16.13
CA ALA A 85 -3.21 5.59 15.20
C ALA A 85 -1.96 6.39 15.60
N LEU A 86 -2.12 7.65 16.00
CA LEU A 86 -1.02 8.50 16.50
C LEU A 86 -0.36 7.92 17.77
N LEU A 87 -1.13 7.32 18.67
CA LEU A 87 -0.58 6.67 19.86
C LEU A 87 0.22 5.41 19.53
N LEU A 88 -0.30 4.58 18.64
CA LEU A 88 0.41 3.39 18.17
C LEU A 88 1.72 3.77 17.47
N ASP A 89 1.69 4.80 16.63
CA ASP A 89 2.87 5.33 15.96
C ASP A 89 3.92 5.83 16.97
N LYS A 90 3.53 6.66 17.95
CA LYS A 90 4.45 7.12 19.03
C LYS A 90 5.03 5.96 19.85
N ALA A 91 4.22 4.96 20.18
CA ALA A 91 4.70 3.78 20.92
C ALA A 91 5.72 2.98 20.10
N GLN A 92 5.47 2.81 18.80
CA GLN A 92 6.38 2.14 17.88
C GLN A 92 7.67 2.95 17.68
N GLN A 93 7.57 4.27 17.51
CA GLN A 93 8.71 5.17 17.39
C GLN A 93 9.62 5.10 18.62
N MET A 94 9.06 5.11 19.83
CA MET A 94 9.84 4.96 21.07
C MET A 94 10.59 3.63 21.14
N LYS A 95 9.97 2.54 20.68
CA LYS A 95 10.64 1.23 20.63
C LYS A 95 11.75 1.20 19.59
N THR A 96 11.54 1.85 18.44
CA THR A 96 12.46 1.81 17.30
C THR A 96 13.63 2.79 17.47
N SER A 97 13.39 3.94 18.12
CA SER A 97 14.42 4.95 18.39
C SER A 97 15.52 4.42 19.33
N GLN A 98 15.19 3.46 20.19
CA GLN A 98 16.13 2.79 21.07
C GLN A 98 17.08 1.82 20.34
N LEU A 99 16.76 1.41 19.11
CA LEU A 99 17.62 0.53 18.33
C LEU A 99 18.73 1.35 17.69
N SER A 100 19.97 1.19 18.14
CA SER A 100 21.14 1.80 17.50
C SER A 100 22.34 0.87 17.60
N GLY A 101 23.37 1.15 16.78
CA GLY A 101 24.60 0.37 16.73
C GLY A 101 24.61 -0.68 15.63
N ILE A 102 25.70 -1.44 15.60
CA ILE A 102 25.99 -2.43 14.57
C ILE A 102 26.07 -3.79 15.24
N GLN A 103 25.35 -4.77 14.70
CA GLN A 103 25.40 -6.16 15.15
C GLN A 103 26.28 -6.98 14.22
N ASP A 104 27.24 -7.69 14.80
CA ASP A 104 28.13 -8.59 14.06
C ASP A 104 27.47 -9.94 13.73
N PRO A 105 27.86 -10.58 12.62
CA PRO A 105 28.80 -10.08 11.62
C PRO A 105 28.11 -9.11 10.64
N VAL A 106 28.80 -8.07 10.19
CA VAL A 106 28.35 -7.18 9.11
C VAL A 106 29.44 -7.06 8.06
N PHE A 107 29.08 -6.94 6.79
CA PHE A 107 30.03 -6.51 5.75
C PHE A 107 29.70 -5.10 5.31
N MET A 108 30.70 -4.22 5.34
CA MET A 108 30.59 -2.84 4.87
C MET A 108 31.82 -2.49 4.05
N HIS A 109 31.59 -2.08 2.80
CA HIS A 109 32.68 -1.65 1.94
C HIS A 109 33.37 -0.39 2.51
N PRO A 110 34.71 -0.25 2.42
CA PRO A 110 35.43 0.91 2.97
C PRO A 110 34.99 2.29 2.44
N THR A 111 34.36 2.32 1.26
CA THR A 111 33.86 3.57 0.65
C THR A 111 32.41 3.89 1.03
N ALA A 112 31.72 3.01 1.75
CA ALA A 112 30.37 3.25 2.23
C ALA A 112 30.36 4.38 3.27
N LYS A 113 29.30 5.19 3.26
CA LYS A 113 29.12 6.31 4.19
C LYS A 113 27.91 6.03 5.07
N ILE A 114 28.13 6.01 6.38
CA ILE A 114 27.10 5.72 7.38
C ILE A 114 26.88 6.94 8.25
N GLY A 115 25.62 7.32 8.41
CA GLY A 115 25.19 8.43 9.25
C GLY A 115 25.19 8.09 10.75
N GLU A 116 24.65 9.01 11.53
CA GLU A 116 24.56 8.91 12.98
C GLU A 116 23.34 8.11 13.44
N ASN A 117 23.41 7.48 14.61
CA ASN A 117 22.31 6.74 15.24
C ASN A 117 21.65 5.67 14.34
N VAL A 118 22.42 5.10 13.41
CA VAL A 118 21.95 3.99 12.59
C VAL A 118 21.82 2.72 13.42
N TYR A 119 20.98 1.81 12.95
CA TYR A 119 20.98 0.41 13.39
C TYR A 119 21.28 -0.49 12.20
N LEU A 120 22.31 -1.33 12.31
CA LEU A 120 22.62 -2.36 11.33
C LEU A 120 22.52 -3.72 12.01
N GLY A 121 21.55 -4.53 11.60
CA GLY A 121 21.38 -5.89 12.07
C GLY A 121 22.45 -6.84 11.55
N ALA A 122 22.56 -8.01 12.19
CA ALA A 122 23.51 -9.03 11.78
C ALA A 122 23.31 -9.46 10.31
N PHE A 123 24.41 -9.80 9.65
CA PHE A 123 24.49 -10.24 8.25
C PHE A 123 24.00 -9.21 7.22
N VAL A 124 23.95 -7.93 7.59
CA VAL A 124 23.75 -6.86 6.60
C VAL A 124 24.99 -6.75 5.71
N PHE A 125 24.77 -6.58 4.41
CA PHE A 125 25.79 -6.30 3.42
C PHE A 125 25.61 -4.88 2.88
N ILE A 126 26.66 -4.06 2.95
CA ILE A 126 26.69 -2.70 2.41
C ILE A 126 27.76 -2.59 1.34
N GLY A 127 27.33 -2.34 0.11
CA GLY A 127 28.16 -2.26 -1.09
C GLY A 127 28.98 -0.97 -1.21
N GLU A 128 29.72 -0.89 -2.31
CA GLU A 128 30.61 0.22 -2.62
C GLU A 128 29.83 1.53 -2.78
N ASN A 129 30.34 2.62 -2.19
CA ASN A 129 29.79 3.98 -2.29
C ASN A 129 28.32 4.11 -1.85
N ALA A 130 27.78 3.11 -1.14
CA ALA A 130 26.46 3.19 -0.56
C ALA A 130 26.42 4.27 0.53
N ILE A 131 25.30 4.97 0.63
CA ILE A 131 25.07 6.06 1.59
C ILE A 131 23.86 5.71 2.45
N VAL A 132 24.09 5.59 3.76
CA VAL A 132 23.04 5.34 4.75
C VAL A 132 22.93 6.58 5.62
N GLY A 133 21.77 7.24 5.58
CA GLY A 133 21.49 8.47 6.32
C GLY A 133 21.32 8.28 7.82
N ASN A 134 21.14 9.39 8.53
CA ASN A 134 20.97 9.40 9.98
C ASN A 134 19.68 8.66 10.41
N ASN A 135 19.75 8.01 11.58
CA ASN A 135 18.65 7.27 12.20
C ASN A 135 18.06 6.13 11.34
N VAL A 136 18.69 5.77 10.21
CA VAL A 136 18.24 4.66 9.37
C VAL A 136 18.39 3.34 10.13
N LYS A 137 17.39 2.48 10.03
CA LYS A 137 17.37 1.16 10.67
C LYS A 137 17.33 0.07 9.59
N ILE A 138 18.40 -0.71 9.48
CA ILE A 138 18.51 -1.83 8.54
C ILE A 138 18.55 -3.11 9.36
N PHE A 139 17.52 -3.92 9.23
CA PHE A 139 17.37 -5.18 9.97
C PHE A 139 18.21 -6.32 9.35
N PRO A 140 18.37 -7.46 10.07
CA PRO A 140 19.29 -8.52 9.66
C PRO A 140 19.08 -9.07 8.25
N GLY A 141 20.19 -9.49 7.62
CA GLY A 141 20.20 -10.19 6.33
C GLY A 141 19.85 -9.34 5.10
N CYS A 142 19.83 -8.01 5.22
CA CYS A 142 19.61 -7.12 4.09
C CYS A 142 20.83 -7.02 3.18
N PHE A 143 20.58 -6.88 1.88
CA PHE A 143 21.60 -6.57 0.87
C PHE A 143 21.39 -5.16 0.34
N ILE A 144 22.38 -4.29 0.55
CA ILE A 144 22.40 -2.92 0.04
C ILE A 144 23.50 -2.83 -1.03
N GLY A 145 23.10 -2.73 -2.29
CA GLY A 145 24.00 -2.73 -3.44
C GLY A 145 24.86 -1.46 -3.56
N ASN A 146 25.71 -1.45 -4.58
CA ASN A 146 26.63 -0.34 -4.84
C ASN A 146 25.87 0.95 -5.20
N ASN A 147 26.40 2.10 -4.79
CA ASN A 147 25.84 3.43 -5.07
C ASN A 147 24.38 3.62 -4.59
N VAL A 148 23.86 2.73 -3.73
CA VAL A 148 22.52 2.89 -3.15
C VAL A 148 22.55 4.03 -2.14
N SER A 149 21.54 4.90 -2.16
CA SER A 149 21.33 5.91 -1.12
C SER A 149 20.03 5.66 -0.38
N ILE A 150 20.10 5.73 0.95
CA ILE A 150 18.95 5.61 1.86
C ILE A 150 18.96 6.81 2.78
N ASP A 151 17.94 7.67 2.65
CA ASP A 151 17.87 8.92 3.40
C ASP A 151 17.30 8.72 4.82
N VAL A 152 17.31 9.81 5.59
CA VAL A 152 17.08 9.88 7.03
C VAL A 152 15.77 9.21 7.49
N ASN A 153 15.83 8.56 8.66
CA ASN A 153 14.72 7.90 9.35
C ASN A 153 14.04 6.75 8.57
N SER A 154 14.62 6.26 7.48
CA SER A 154 14.07 5.13 6.75
C SER A 154 14.35 3.79 7.45
N ILE A 155 13.43 2.84 7.31
CA ILE A 155 13.45 1.54 7.96
C ILE A 155 13.38 0.44 6.89
N ILE A 156 14.40 -0.42 6.90
CA ILE A 156 14.55 -1.54 5.97
C ILE A 156 14.47 -2.84 6.78
N HIS A 157 13.35 -3.55 6.69
CA HIS A 157 13.11 -4.78 7.43
C HIS A 157 13.93 -5.95 6.89
N ALA A 158 13.97 -7.04 7.68
CA ALA A 158 14.91 -8.14 7.49
C ALA A 158 14.82 -8.76 6.09
N GLY A 159 15.99 -9.09 5.54
CA GLY A 159 16.09 -9.80 4.26
C GLY A 159 15.63 -9.00 3.04
N VAL A 160 15.54 -7.68 3.09
CA VAL A 160 15.29 -6.84 1.90
C VAL A 160 16.54 -6.80 1.01
N LYS A 161 16.36 -6.81 -0.32
CA LYS A 161 17.45 -6.71 -1.30
C LYS A 161 17.27 -5.47 -2.15
N ILE A 162 18.24 -4.56 -2.09
CA ILE A 162 18.24 -3.30 -2.84
C ILE A 162 19.43 -3.33 -3.79
N TYR A 163 19.14 -3.31 -5.08
CA TYR A 163 20.14 -3.36 -6.15
C TYR A 163 20.76 -1.97 -6.37
N HIS A 164 21.87 -1.97 -7.09
CA HIS A 164 22.73 -0.81 -7.30
C HIS A 164 22.01 0.43 -7.85
N ASP A 165 22.53 1.62 -7.54
CA ASP A 165 22.05 2.94 -8.00
C ASP A 165 20.61 3.29 -7.56
N THR A 166 19.98 2.49 -6.71
CA THR A 166 18.65 2.77 -6.15
C THR A 166 18.72 3.95 -5.16
N ILE A 167 17.76 4.86 -5.26
CA ILE A 167 17.65 6.04 -4.38
C ILE A 167 16.38 5.87 -3.53
N ILE A 168 16.53 5.91 -2.21
CA ILE A 168 15.44 5.84 -1.23
C ILE A 168 15.42 7.13 -0.41
N GLY A 169 14.27 7.80 -0.40
CA GLY A 169 14.01 9.03 0.34
C GLY A 169 13.86 8.83 1.85
N LYS A 170 13.28 9.84 2.49
CA LYS A 170 13.16 9.96 3.94
C LYS A 170 11.91 9.29 4.48
N ASN A 171 11.99 8.76 5.69
CA ASN A 171 10.85 8.14 6.38
C ASN A 171 10.17 7.05 5.54
N VAL A 172 10.96 6.28 4.77
CA VAL A 172 10.48 5.17 3.95
C VAL A 172 10.51 3.88 4.79
N SER A 173 9.46 3.06 4.71
CA SER A 173 9.43 1.73 5.32
C SER A 173 9.37 0.64 4.24
N ILE A 174 10.27 -0.33 4.30
CA ILE A 174 10.36 -1.44 3.34
C ILE A 174 10.32 -2.76 4.10
N HIS A 175 9.27 -3.53 3.90
CA HIS A 175 9.01 -4.76 4.64
C HIS A 175 9.77 -5.97 4.09
N ALA A 176 9.83 -7.02 4.93
CA ALA A 176 10.73 -8.15 4.76
C ALA A 176 10.59 -8.85 3.40
N GLY A 177 11.72 -9.31 2.87
CA GLY A 177 11.80 -10.10 1.64
C GLY A 177 11.61 -9.32 0.33
N THR A 178 11.29 -8.02 0.39
CA THR A 178 11.14 -7.15 -0.77
C THR A 178 12.43 -7.02 -1.58
N VAL A 179 12.29 -6.96 -2.90
CA VAL A 179 13.40 -6.82 -3.87
C VAL A 179 13.19 -5.55 -4.69
N ILE A 180 14.21 -4.69 -4.72
CA ILE A 180 14.15 -3.38 -5.37
C ILE A 180 15.31 -3.27 -6.34
N GLY A 181 14.99 -2.90 -7.58
CA GLY A 181 15.95 -2.69 -8.65
C GLY A 181 16.44 -3.96 -9.33
N SER A 182 15.69 -5.07 -9.25
CA SER A 182 15.91 -6.24 -10.09
C SER A 182 15.71 -5.92 -11.57
N ASP A 183 16.32 -6.72 -12.44
CA ASP A 183 16.07 -6.66 -13.88
C ASP A 183 14.60 -6.96 -14.21
N GLY A 184 13.94 -6.04 -14.92
CA GLY A 184 12.62 -6.28 -15.45
C GLY A 184 12.54 -7.31 -16.58
N PHE A 185 11.30 -7.61 -16.98
CA PHE A 185 10.97 -8.55 -18.06
C PHE A 185 11.18 -7.92 -19.46
N GLY A 186 12.44 -7.68 -19.85
CA GLY A 186 12.81 -7.16 -21.17
C GLY A 186 13.46 -8.21 -22.06
N TYR A 187 12.76 -8.66 -23.10
CA TYR A 187 13.27 -9.62 -24.09
C TYR A 187 12.89 -9.21 -25.52
N ALA A 188 13.86 -9.22 -26.44
CA ALA A 188 13.64 -8.90 -27.84
C ALA A 188 13.53 -10.20 -28.67
N PRO A 189 12.45 -10.42 -29.44
CA PRO A 189 12.33 -11.57 -30.32
C PRO A 189 13.38 -11.50 -31.43
N GLN A 190 14.01 -12.63 -31.72
CA GLN A 190 15.00 -12.78 -32.77
C GLN A 190 14.38 -13.52 -33.98
N ALA A 191 15.00 -13.39 -35.15
CA ALA A 191 14.51 -14.00 -36.39
C ALA A 191 14.47 -15.54 -36.35
N ASP A 192 15.29 -16.16 -35.50
CA ASP A 192 15.36 -17.60 -35.25
C ASP A 192 14.33 -18.10 -34.20
N GLY A 193 13.49 -17.20 -33.68
CA GLY A 193 12.51 -17.50 -32.64
C GLY A 193 13.03 -17.42 -31.20
N ASN A 194 14.33 -17.18 -30.98
CA ASN A 194 14.88 -17.01 -29.64
C ASN A 194 14.53 -15.65 -29.03
N LEU A 195 14.61 -15.55 -27.70
CA LEU A 195 14.42 -14.32 -26.94
C LEU A 195 15.75 -13.81 -26.40
N LYS A 196 16.21 -12.65 -26.87
CA LYS A 196 17.44 -12.02 -26.37
C LYS A 196 17.13 -11.09 -25.21
N LYS A 197 17.77 -11.29 -24.05
CA LYS A 197 17.64 -10.40 -22.89
C LYS A 197 18.05 -8.97 -23.27
N VAL A 198 17.21 -8.01 -22.91
CA VAL A 198 17.51 -6.57 -23.02
C VAL A 198 18.08 -6.11 -21.68
N PRO A 199 19.35 -5.68 -21.62
CA PRO A 199 19.95 -5.15 -20.39
C PRO A 199 19.14 -3.97 -19.85
N GLN A 200 18.95 -3.94 -18.53
CA GLN A 200 18.25 -2.86 -17.85
C GLN A 200 19.29 -2.00 -17.12
N ILE A 201 19.56 -0.81 -17.65
CA ILE A 201 20.64 0.07 -17.15
C ILE A 201 20.13 1.24 -16.31
N GLY A 202 18.82 1.40 -16.18
CA GLY A 202 18.21 2.39 -15.30
C GLY A 202 18.25 1.97 -13.83
N ASN A 203 17.57 2.73 -12.97
CA ASN A 203 17.49 2.49 -11.54
C ASN A 203 16.03 2.56 -11.02
N VAL A 204 15.89 2.58 -9.69
CA VAL A 204 14.63 2.83 -8.99
C VAL A 204 14.80 4.07 -8.11
N ILE A 205 13.80 4.94 -8.10
CA ILE A 205 13.72 6.11 -7.22
C ILE A 205 12.44 5.99 -6.38
N ILE A 206 12.63 5.92 -5.06
CA ILE A 206 11.57 5.89 -4.06
C ILE A 206 11.66 7.20 -3.28
N GLU A 207 10.61 8.01 -3.33
CA GLU A 207 10.56 9.29 -2.64
C GLU A 207 10.10 9.13 -1.17
N ASP A 208 9.93 10.27 -0.49
CA ASP A 208 9.68 10.33 0.95
C ASP A 208 8.34 9.71 1.36
N HIS A 209 8.26 9.22 2.60
CA HIS A 209 7.03 8.70 3.24
C HIS A 209 6.36 7.51 2.54
N VAL A 210 7.08 6.83 1.66
CA VAL A 210 6.63 5.62 0.98
C VAL A 210 6.66 4.41 1.93
N GLU A 211 5.68 3.52 1.77
CA GLU A 211 5.64 2.24 2.47
C GLU A 211 5.48 1.10 1.48
N ILE A 212 6.32 0.08 1.60
CA ILE A 212 6.37 -1.06 0.70
C ILE A 212 6.22 -2.35 1.51
N GLY A 213 5.13 -3.07 1.29
CA GLY A 213 4.81 -4.33 1.94
C GLY A 213 5.79 -5.45 1.60
N ALA A 214 5.66 -6.56 2.32
CA ALA A 214 6.56 -7.70 2.27
C ALA A 214 6.50 -8.42 0.93
N ASN A 215 7.65 -8.94 0.50
CA ASN A 215 7.82 -9.71 -0.74
C ASN A 215 7.28 -8.99 -2.00
N THR A 216 7.24 -7.65 -1.99
CA THR A 216 6.97 -6.87 -3.18
C THR A 216 8.22 -6.79 -4.05
N THR A 217 8.06 -6.80 -5.36
CA THR A 217 9.14 -6.65 -6.33
C THR A 217 8.98 -5.37 -7.13
N ILE A 218 10.04 -4.56 -7.19
CA ILE A 218 10.09 -3.34 -7.98
C ILE A 218 11.28 -3.41 -8.92
N ASP A 219 11.01 -3.54 -10.21
CA ASP A 219 12.06 -3.65 -11.23
C ASP A 219 12.68 -2.29 -11.54
N ARG A 220 13.99 -2.27 -11.82
CA ARG A 220 14.64 -1.08 -12.38
C ARG A 220 14.15 -0.80 -13.78
N ALA A 221 14.19 0.46 -14.17
CA ALA A 221 13.89 0.87 -15.53
C ALA A 221 14.92 0.35 -16.55
N THR A 222 14.50 0.22 -17.81
CA THR A 222 15.44 -0.06 -18.90
C THR A 222 16.43 1.08 -19.07
N ILE A 223 15.89 2.30 -19.12
CA ILE A 223 16.61 3.58 -19.14
C ILE A 223 15.84 4.54 -18.23
N GLY A 224 16.55 5.40 -17.50
CA GLY A 224 15.96 6.32 -16.54
C GLY A 224 15.61 5.59 -15.24
N SER A 225 14.42 5.83 -14.69
CA SER A 225 14.03 5.30 -13.39
C SER A 225 12.60 4.76 -13.37
N THR A 226 12.38 3.71 -12.60
CA THR A 226 11.06 3.36 -12.06
C THR A 226 10.82 4.28 -10.87
N TYR A 227 9.67 4.96 -10.82
CA TYR A 227 9.38 5.99 -9.82
C TYR A 227 8.26 5.59 -8.89
N ILE A 228 8.54 5.62 -7.58
CA ILE A 228 7.53 5.54 -6.52
C ILE A 228 7.49 6.89 -5.83
N ARG A 229 6.46 7.69 -6.12
CA ARG A 229 6.38 9.07 -5.64
C ARG A 229 5.98 9.15 -4.17
N THR A 230 6.16 10.34 -3.61
CA THR A 230 5.97 10.63 -2.19
C THR A 230 4.63 10.13 -1.66
N GLY A 231 4.65 9.48 -0.49
CA GLY A 231 3.45 9.05 0.24
C GLY A 231 2.72 7.83 -0.32
N VAL A 232 3.24 7.18 -1.37
CA VAL A 232 2.64 5.95 -1.93
C VAL A 232 2.66 4.81 -0.90
N LYS A 233 1.57 4.04 -0.84
CA LYS A 233 1.43 2.85 0.00
C LYS A 233 1.23 1.61 -0.86
N LEU A 234 2.22 0.73 -0.85
CA LEU A 234 2.22 -0.54 -1.55
C LEU A 234 2.06 -1.66 -0.52
N ASP A 235 1.05 -2.50 -0.70
CA ASP A 235 0.82 -3.66 0.17
C ASP A 235 1.81 -4.80 -0.18
N ASN A 236 1.52 -6.02 0.26
CA ASN A 236 2.36 -7.20 0.12
C ASN A 236 2.21 -7.87 -1.26
N LEU A 237 3.28 -8.52 -1.72
CA LEU A 237 3.29 -9.36 -2.93
C LEU A 237 2.91 -8.62 -4.22
N LEU A 238 3.23 -7.33 -4.35
CA LEU A 238 3.01 -6.59 -5.59
C LEU A 238 4.15 -6.88 -6.58
N GLN A 239 3.82 -6.79 -7.88
CA GLN A 239 4.81 -6.70 -8.95
C GLN A 239 4.72 -5.32 -9.61
N ILE A 240 5.79 -4.54 -9.49
CA ILE A 240 5.95 -3.25 -10.18
C ILE A 240 7.03 -3.42 -11.25
N ALA A 241 6.62 -3.48 -12.51
CA ALA A 241 7.55 -3.68 -13.63
C ALA A 241 8.41 -2.44 -13.93
N HIS A 242 9.37 -2.63 -14.84
CA HIS A 242 10.30 -1.60 -15.27
C HIS A 242 9.59 -0.35 -15.82
N ASN A 243 10.17 0.84 -15.56
CA ASN A 243 9.69 2.13 -16.06
C ASN A 243 8.29 2.55 -15.56
N VAL A 244 7.71 1.83 -14.60
CA VAL A 244 6.45 2.24 -13.98
C VAL A 244 6.67 3.54 -13.19
N GLU A 245 5.68 4.42 -13.23
CA GLU A 245 5.62 5.62 -12.40
C GLU A 245 4.33 5.59 -11.58
N ILE A 246 4.44 5.66 -10.26
CA ILE A 246 3.29 5.68 -9.34
C ILE A 246 3.20 7.04 -8.66
N GLY A 247 2.16 7.81 -9.00
CA GLY A 247 1.92 9.15 -8.48
C GLY A 247 1.64 9.19 -6.98
N SER A 248 1.87 10.37 -6.40
CA SER A 248 1.85 10.60 -4.95
C SER A 248 0.55 10.20 -4.27
N ASN A 249 0.66 9.72 -3.02
CA ASN A 249 -0.46 9.32 -2.16
C ASN A 249 -1.41 8.26 -2.77
N SER A 250 -0.96 7.53 -3.78
CA SER A 250 -1.70 6.38 -4.31
C SER A 250 -1.52 5.17 -3.39
N VAL A 251 -2.59 4.37 -3.26
CA VAL A 251 -2.64 3.18 -2.42
C VAL A 251 -2.97 1.96 -3.26
N ILE A 252 -2.14 0.92 -3.16
CA ILE A 252 -2.23 -0.27 -4.01
C ILE A 252 -2.20 -1.51 -3.12
N ALA A 253 -3.32 -2.24 -3.13
CA ALA A 253 -3.52 -3.41 -2.29
C ALA A 253 -2.84 -4.68 -2.85
N ALA A 254 -2.74 -5.69 -1.98
CA ALA A 254 -1.91 -6.87 -2.18
C ALA A 254 -2.12 -7.58 -3.52
N GLN A 255 -1.05 -8.21 -4.02
CA GLN A 255 -1.06 -9.03 -5.25
C GLN A 255 -1.43 -8.29 -6.53
N THR A 256 -1.40 -6.95 -6.52
CA THR A 256 -1.57 -6.16 -7.75
C THR A 256 -0.32 -6.29 -8.63
N GLY A 257 -0.54 -6.50 -9.94
CA GLY A 257 0.52 -6.49 -10.95
C GLY A 257 0.41 -5.27 -11.87
N ILE A 258 1.49 -4.50 -11.99
CA ILE A 258 1.58 -3.34 -12.88
C ILE A 258 2.66 -3.58 -13.93
N SER A 259 2.24 -3.66 -15.19
CA SER A 259 3.12 -3.93 -16.32
C SER A 259 3.92 -2.69 -16.74
N GLY A 260 5.02 -2.92 -17.46
CA GLY A 260 6.06 -1.92 -17.71
C GLY A 260 5.58 -0.65 -18.41
N SER A 261 6.28 0.46 -18.12
CA SER A 261 6.01 1.81 -18.67
C SER A 261 4.60 2.38 -18.39
N THR A 262 3.88 1.80 -17.44
CA THR A 262 2.58 2.30 -17.00
C THR A 262 2.74 3.50 -16.07
N LYS A 263 1.88 4.52 -16.24
CA LYS A 263 1.85 5.71 -15.38
C LYS A 263 0.57 5.74 -14.57
N ILE A 264 0.69 5.57 -13.26
CA ILE A 264 -0.39 5.74 -12.31
C ILE A 264 -0.39 7.18 -11.79
N GLY A 265 -1.55 7.84 -11.84
CA GLY A 265 -1.74 9.18 -11.33
C GLY A 265 -1.62 9.29 -9.80
N LYS A 266 -1.95 10.48 -9.29
CA LYS A 266 -1.96 10.80 -7.85
C LYS A 266 -3.26 10.36 -7.20
N ASN A 267 -3.23 10.02 -5.92
CA ASN A 267 -4.40 9.64 -5.12
C ASN A 267 -5.24 8.50 -5.74
N VAL A 268 -4.61 7.61 -6.52
CA VAL A 268 -5.27 6.45 -7.12
C VAL A 268 -5.41 5.36 -6.07
N MET A 269 -6.56 4.67 -6.08
CA MET A 269 -6.81 3.52 -5.22
C MET A 269 -6.95 2.27 -6.09
N ILE A 270 -6.08 1.28 -5.87
CA ILE A 270 -6.12 0.01 -6.61
C ILE A 270 -6.37 -1.13 -5.62
N GLY A 271 -7.50 -1.81 -5.81
CA GLY A 271 -7.90 -2.97 -5.00
C GLY A 271 -7.03 -4.20 -5.28
N GLY A 272 -7.06 -5.16 -4.35
CA GLY A 272 -6.16 -6.31 -4.38
C GLY A 272 -6.36 -7.18 -5.63
N GLN A 273 -5.28 -7.84 -6.05
CA GLN A 273 -5.24 -8.71 -7.24
C GLN A 273 -5.65 -8.02 -8.56
N ALA A 274 -5.60 -6.69 -8.64
CA ALA A 274 -5.83 -6.00 -9.91
C ALA A 274 -4.65 -6.23 -10.88
N GLY A 275 -4.94 -6.30 -12.18
CA GLY A 275 -3.94 -6.45 -13.23
C GLY A 275 -3.96 -5.28 -14.19
N ILE A 276 -2.83 -4.58 -14.35
CA ILE A 276 -2.72 -3.38 -15.19
C ILE A 276 -1.75 -3.68 -16.35
N VAL A 277 -2.21 -3.50 -17.59
CA VAL A 277 -1.37 -3.72 -18.79
C VAL A 277 -0.34 -2.61 -18.97
N GLY A 278 0.69 -2.86 -19.79
CA GLY A 278 1.80 -1.93 -19.98
C GLY A 278 1.42 -0.72 -20.84
N HIS A 279 2.24 0.32 -20.76
CA HIS A 279 2.14 1.51 -21.63
C HIS A 279 0.80 2.26 -21.58
N ILE A 280 0.09 2.20 -20.46
CA ILE A 280 -1.14 2.98 -20.25
C ILE A 280 -0.97 4.05 -19.18
N GLN A 281 -1.94 4.96 -19.12
CA GLN A 281 -2.01 6.01 -18.12
C GLN A 281 -3.31 5.91 -17.33
N ILE A 282 -3.21 6.00 -16.01
CA ILE A 282 -4.35 6.01 -15.09
C ILE A 282 -4.46 7.42 -14.51
N ALA A 283 -5.59 8.10 -14.75
CA ALA A 283 -5.82 9.46 -14.30
C ALA A 283 -5.87 9.58 -12.76
N ASP A 284 -5.61 10.78 -12.26
CA ASP A 284 -5.62 11.11 -10.84
C ASP A 284 -6.97 10.77 -10.18
N GLY A 285 -6.92 10.29 -8.93
CA GLY A 285 -8.11 9.96 -8.15
C GLY A 285 -8.86 8.70 -8.60
N SER A 286 -8.39 8.00 -9.65
CA SER A 286 -9.06 6.81 -10.16
C SER A 286 -9.18 5.71 -9.11
N LYS A 287 -10.27 4.93 -9.18
CA LYS A 287 -10.55 3.80 -8.30
C LYS A 287 -10.68 2.53 -9.13
N ILE A 288 -9.79 1.58 -8.92
CA ILE A 288 -9.81 0.28 -9.59
C ILE A 288 -10.22 -0.75 -8.54
N ASN A 289 -11.37 -1.38 -8.74
CA ASN A 289 -11.86 -2.40 -7.82
C ASN A 289 -10.94 -3.64 -7.81
N ALA A 290 -10.97 -4.41 -6.72
CA ALA A 290 -10.22 -5.66 -6.60
C ALA A 290 -10.50 -6.60 -7.79
N GLN A 291 -9.49 -7.40 -8.17
CA GLN A 291 -9.53 -8.36 -9.28
C GLN A 291 -9.86 -7.77 -10.67
N SER A 292 -9.84 -6.45 -10.82
CA SER A 292 -10.09 -5.81 -12.12
C SER A 292 -8.88 -5.94 -13.05
N GLY A 293 -9.13 -6.26 -14.32
CA GLY A 293 -8.13 -6.17 -15.39
C GLY A 293 -8.29 -4.85 -16.16
N VAL A 294 -7.27 -3.99 -16.13
CA VAL A 294 -7.28 -2.68 -16.81
C VAL A 294 -6.41 -2.76 -18.06
N SER A 295 -7.07 -2.81 -19.22
CA SER A 295 -6.43 -2.98 -20.53
C SER A 295 -6.26 -1.69 -21.34
N LYS A 296 -6.80 -0.57 -20.86
CA LYS A 296 -6.77 0.74 -21.53
C LYS A 296 -6.57 1.86 -20.52
N SER A 297 -6.01 2.97 -20.97
CA SER A 297 -5.84 4.17 -20.15
C SER A 297 -7.18 4.68 -19.60
N LEU A 298 -7.18 5.07 -18.33
CA LEU A 298 -8.28 5.83 -17.72
C LEU A 298 -7.94 7.30 -17.84
N LYS A 299 -8.67 8.02 -18.70
CA LYS A 299 -8.40 9.44 -19.00
C LYS A 299 -9.11 10.40 -18.06
N GLU A 300 -10.29 10.01 -17.58
CA GLU A 300 -11.13 10.84 -16.73
C GLU A 300 -10.68 10.75 -15.26
N PRO A 301 -10.32 11.87 -14.60
CA PRO A 301 -10.01 11.89 -13.19
C PRO A 301 -11.17 11.40 -12.33
N ASN A 302 -10.86 10.80 -11.17
CA ASN A 302 -11.85 10.25 -10.23
C ASN A 302 -12.78 9.18 -10.82
N SER A 303 -12.44 8.62 -11.98
CA SER A 303 -13.20 7.53 -12.57
C SER A 303 -13.07 6.26 -11.74
N ALA A 304 -14.12 5.44 -11.75
CA ALA A 304 -14.12 4.15 -11.09
C ALA A 304 -14.33 3.06 -12.14
N VAL A 305 -13.53 2.00 -12.08
CA VAL A 305 -13.68 0.82 -12.92
C VAL A 305 -13.76 -0.42 -12.06
N THR A 306 -14.53 -1.40 -12.54
CA THR A 306 -14.70 -2.68 -11.87
C THR A 306 -14.70 -3.82 -12.89
N GLY A 307 -14.06 -4.92 -12.51
CA GLY A 307 -14.19 -6.28 -13.07
C GLY A 307 -14.55 -7.25 -11.95
N SER A 308 -14.35 -8.56 -12.14
CA SER A 308 -14.70 -9.66 -11.21
C SER A 308 -15.16 -9.26 -9.80
N PRO A 309 -16.47 -9.23 -9.52
CA PRO A 309 -16.95 -9.71 -8.25
C PRO A 309 -17.39 -11.17 -8.39
N ALA A 310 -17.23 -11.93 -7.30
CA ALA A 310 -17.88 -13.22 -7.17
C ALA A 310 -19.39 -13.04 -7.31
N PHE A 311 -20.01 -13.96 -8.03
CA PHE A 311 -21.46 -14.01 -8.25
C PHE A 311 -21.99 -15.37 -7.83
N ASP A 312 -23.31 -15.49 -7.63
CA ASP A 312 -23.94 -16.79 -7.38
C ASP A 312 -23.51 -17.81 -8.45
N TYR A 313 -23.10 -19.01 -8.01
CA TYR A 313 -22.45 -20.03 -8.86
C TYR A 313 -23.28 -20.38 -10.08
N THR A 314 -24.56 -20.68 -9.88
CA THR A 314 -25.46 -21.11 -10.96
C THR A 314 -25.70 -19.96 -11.93
N SER A 315 -25.88 -18.76 -11.39
CA SER A 315 -26.10 -17.56 -12.17
C SER A 315 -24.87 -17.18 -13.00
N ALA A 316 -23.66 -17.34 -12.43
CA ALA A 316 -22.40 -17.11 -13.13
C ALA A 316 -22.23 -18.05 -14.34
N LEU A 317 -22.51 -19.36 -14.18
CA LEU A 317 -22.44 -20.32 -15.28
C LEU A 317 -23.45 -20.00 -16.40
N ARG A 318 -24.66 -19.58 -16.04
CA ARG A 318 -25.66 -19.15 -17.03
C ARG A 318 -25.20 -17.91 -17.79
N CYS A 319 -24.67 -16.90 -17.09
CA CYS A 319 -24.11 -15.71 -17.73
C CYS A 319 -22.95 -16.06 -18.67
N GLN A 320 -22.05 -16.97 -18.28
CA GLN A 320 -20.95 -17.42 -19.13
C GLN A 320 -21.43 -18.14 -20.40
N ALA A 321 -22.48 -18.96 -20.30
CA ALA A 321 -23.08 -19.60 -21.47
C ALA A 321 -23.69 -18.58 -22.43
N VAL A 322 -24.40 -17.57 -21.92
CA VAL A 322 -24.93 -16.47 -22.73
C VAL A 322 -23.81 -15.65 -23.37
N PHE A 323 -22.76 -15.33 -22.61
CA PHE A 323 -21.62 -14.56 -23.11
C PHE A 323 -20.89 -15.28 -24.24
N ARG A 324 -20.73 -16.61 -24.14
CA ARG A 324 -20.18 -17.45 -25.21
C ARG A 324 -21.00 -17.36 -26.50
N ASN A 325 -22.33 -17.32 -26.37
CA ASN A 325 -23.27 -17.29 -27.49
C ASN A 325 -23.64 -15.86 -27.94
N LEU A 326 -22.99 -14.84 -27.35
CA LEU A 326 -23.30 -13.43 -27.62
C LEU A 326 -23.14 -13.07 -29.10
N PRO A 327 -22.11 -13.53 -29.83
CA PRO A 327 -22.00 -13.27 -31.27
C PRO A 327 -23.16 -13.82 -32.09
N GLU A 328 -23.65 -15.04 -31.80
CA GLU A 328 -24.82 -15.59 -32.49
C GLU A 328 -26.11 -14.84 -32.14
N ILE A 329 -26.24 -14.39 -30.88
CA ILE A 329 -27.38 -13.58 -30.45
C ILE A 329 -27.37 -12.22 -31.17
N GLU A 330 -26.21 -11.56 -31.27
CA GLU A 330 -26.04 -10.29 -32.00
C GLU A 330 -26.42 -10.45 -33.48
N LYS A 331 -25.95 -11.52 -34.14
CA LYS A 331 -26.33 -11.83 -35.52
C LYS A 331 -27.85 -12.00 -35.67
N ARG A 332 -28.47 -12.78 -34.78
CA ARG A 332 -29.93 -12.97 -34.79
C ARG A 332 -30.69 -11.66 -34.55
N LEU A 333 -30.16 -10.77 -33.72
CA LEU A 333 -30.74 -9.45 -33.47
C LEU A 333 -30.73 -8.59 -34.73
N ILE A 334 -29.60 -8.54 -35.44
CA ILE A 334 -29.46 -7.83 -36.72
C ILE A 334 -30.44 -8.40 -37.76
N GLU A 335 -30.51 -9.72 -37.91
CA GLU A 335 -31.45 -10.37 -38.85
C GLU A 335 -32.92 -10.03 -38.52
N LEU A 336 -33.28 -9.99 -37.22
CA LEU A 336 -34.62 -9.59 -36.78
C LEU A 336 -34.89 -8.11 -37.05
N GLU A 337 -33.93 -7.22 -36.83
CA GLU A 337 -34.07 -5.79 -37.13
C GLU A 337 -34.27 -5.54 -38.63
N GLU A 338 -33.55 -6.28 -39.49
CA GLU A 338 -33.74 -6.22 -40.94
C GLU A 338 -35.13 -6.72 -41.35
N LEU A 339 -35.59 -7.83 -40.76
CA LEU A 339 -36.92 -8.37 -41.04
C LEU A 339 -38.02 -7.40 -40.61
N VAL A 340 -37.89 -6.81 -39.42
CA VAL A 340 -38.84 -5.80 -38.91
C VAL A 340 -38.86 -4.58 -39.83
N LYS A 341 -37.72 -4.08 -40.31
CA LYS A 341 -37.67 -2.96 -41.27
C LYS A 341 -38.41 -3.28 -42.57
N LYS A 342 -38.25 -4.50 -43.11
CA LYS A 342 -38.96 -4.96 -44.31
C LYS A 342 -40.47 -5.04 -44.09
N LEU A 343 -40.91 -5.52 -42.93
CA LEU A 343 -42.32 -5.70 -42.60
C LEU A 343 -43.04 -4.39 -42.22
N SER A 344 -42.32 -3.42 -41.65
CA SER A 344 -42.90 -2.15 -41.18
C SER A 344 -43.00 -1.07 -42.27
N GLY A 345 -42.76 -1.40 -43.53
CA GLY A 345 -43.16 -0.57 -44.67
C GLY A 345 -42.47 0.79 -44.79
N LYS A 346 -41.31 0.99 -44.16
CA LYS A 346 -40.43 2.13 -44.51
C LYS A 346 -39.63 1.79 -45.77
N GLU A 347 -40.33 1.58 -46.88
CA GLU A 347 -39.77 1.90 -48.18
C GLU A 347 -39.61 3.42 -48.21
N ASN A 348 -38.38 3.89 -48.43
CA ASN A 348 -38.14 5.27 -48.82
C ASN A 348 -38.91 5.52 -50.14
N THR A 349 -40.13 6.02 -50.06
CA THR A 349 -40.71 6.80 -51.14
C THR A 349 -40.01 8.14 -51.18
N SER A 350 -38.86 8.19 -51.84
CA SER A 350 -38.27 9.40 -52.37
C SER A 350 -38.28 9.28 -53.89
N SER A 351 -39.42 9.67 -54.46
CA SER A 351 -39.57 10.12 -55.85
C SER A 351 -39.03 11.53 -56.01
#